data_AF-A0A7W0MT40-F1
#
_entry.id   AF-A0A7W0MT40-F1
#
_cell.length_a   1.000
_cell.length_b   1.000
_cell.length_c   1.000
_cell.angle_alpha   90.00
_cell.angle_beta   90.00
_cell.angle_gamma   90.00
#
_symmetry.space_group_name_H-M   'P 1'
#
loop_
_entity.id
_entity.type
_entity.pdbx_description
1 polymer ?
#
loop_
_entity_poly.entity_id
_entity_poly.type
_entity_poly.pdbx_seq_one_letter_code
_entity_poly.pdbx_strand_id
1 'polypeptide(L)' 'VTCAIAGHDGGRLARLDWLDHLFVVPNDYVPRVQEAQATIYHVLLEAVGSPHEIR' A
#
# COMPACT_ATOMS: atom_id res chain seq x y z
N VAL A 1 5.67 -11.59 -4.18
CA VAL A 1 5.16 -10.24 -4.47
C VAL A 1 5.44 -9.37 -3.26
N THR A 2 6.32 -8.38 -3.40
CA THR A 2 6.54 -7.33 -2.41
C THR A 2 5.76 -6.09 -2.82
N CYS A 3 4.81 -5.71 -1.98
CA CYS A 3 4.03 -4.48 -2.11
C CYS A 3 4.47 -3.48 -1.04
N ALA A 4 4.60 -2.21 -1.40
CA ALA A 4 4.80 -1.10 -0.48
C ALA A 4 3.63 -0.11 -0.56
N ILE A 5 3.27 0.50 0.58
CA ILE A 5 2.28 1.59 0.64
C ILE A 5 2.94 2.79 1.32
N ALA A 6 2.99 3.93 0.64
CA ALA A 6 3.70 5.11 1.08
C ALA A 6 2.85 6.38 0.96
N GLY A 7 3.13 7.39 1.77
CA GLY A 7 2.56 8.73 1.61
C GLY A 7 3.43 9.65 0.75
N HIS A 8 3.00 10.90 0.60
CA HIS A 8 3.70 11.94 -0.17
C HIS A 8 3.96 11.47 -1.62
N ASP A 9 5.22 11.47 -2.05
CA ASP A 9 5.67 11.06 -3.38
C ASP A 9 6.22 9.62 -3.42
N GLY A 10 6.09 8.86 -2.33
CA GLY A 10 6.70 7.54 -2.18
C GLY A 10 8.18 7.56 -1.76
N GLY A 11 8.81 8.72 -1.66
CA GLY A 11 10.14 8.91 -1.08
C GLY A 11 11.21 7.96 -1.66
N ARG A 12 11.97 7.31 -0.77
CA ARG A 12 13.00 6.35 -1.20
C ARG A 12 12.43 5.09 -1.85
N LEU A 13 11.21 4.71 -1.51
CA LEU A 13 10.57 3.48 -2.03
C LEU A 13 10.31 3.59 -3.53
N ALA A 14 9.99 4.78 -4.03
CA ALA A 14 9.82 5.05 -5.47
C ALA A 14 11.09 4.86 -6.32
N ARG A 15 12.26 4.69 -5.68
CA ARG A 15 13.55 4.47 -6.36
C ARG A 15 14.08 3.05 -6.19
N LEU A 16 13.35 2.17 -5.50
CA LEU A 16 13.72 0.78 -5.36
C LEU A 16 13.29 0.02 -6.62
N ASP A 17 14.23 -0.70 -7.22
CA ASP A 17 14.05 -1.50 -8.43
C ASP A 17 13.49 -2.90 -8.16
N TRP A 18 13.53 -3.34 -6.91
CA TRP A 18 13.10 -4.68 -6.50
C TRP A 18 11.64 -4.74 -5.99
N LEU A 19 10.95 -3.61 -5.85
CA LEU A 19 9.54 -3.60 -5.46
C LEU A 19 8.66 -4.05 -6.64
N ASP A 20 7.83 -5.06 -6.43
CA ASP A 20 6.85 -5.47 -7.44
C ASP A 20 5.75 -4.41 -7.61
N HIS A 21 5.30 -3.82 -6.49
CA HIS A 21 4.26 -2.79 -6.48
C HIS A 21 4.52 -1.69 -5.43
N LEU A 22 4.23 -0.45 -5.81
CA LEU A 22 4.24 0.70 -4.91
C LEU A 22 2.91 1.47 -5.04
N PHE A 23 2.17 1.55 -3.94
CA PHE A 23 0.97 2.37 -3.81
C PHE A 23 1.33 3.67 -3.11
N VAL A 24 1.19 4.80 -3.80
CA VAL A 24 1.48 6.14 -3.25
C VAL A 24 0.18 6.87 -2.95
N VAL A 25 0.06 7.36 -1.72
CA VAL A 25 -1.00 8.29 -1.28
C VAL A 25 -0.44 9.71 -1.34
N PRO A 26 -0.75 10.50 -2.39
CA PRO A 26 -0.19 11.84 -2.59
C PRO A 26 -0.85 12.87 -1.68
N ASN A 27 -0.56 12.77 -0.38
CA ASN A 27 -1.06 13.66 0.65
C ASN A 27 0.04 13.90 1.70
N ASP A 28 0.10 15.14 2.21
CA ASP A 28 1.06 15.61 3.21
C ASP A 28 0.48 15.58 4.64
N TYR A 29 -0.83 15.41 4.78
CA TYR A 29 -1.50 15.28 6.08
C TYR A 29 -1.54 13.82 6.53
N VAL A 30 -0.65 13.49 7.47
CA VAL A 30 -0.38 12.12 7.95
C VAL A 30 -1.64 11.32 8.32
N PRO A 31 -2.66 11.86 9.03
CA PRO A 31 -3.87 11.10 9.33
C PRO A 31 -4.63 10.61 8.09
N ARG A 32 -4.67 11.41 7.01
CA ARG A 32 -5.32 11.02 5.75
C ARG A 32 -4.51 9.97 5.00
N VAL A 33 -3.19 10.04 5.09
CA VAL A 33 -2.30 8.99 4.58
C VAL A 33 -2.57 7.67 5.30
N GLN A 34 -2.71 7.68 6.63
CA GLN A 34 -3.00 6.49 7.43
C GLN A 34 -4.39 5.89 7.14
N GLU A 35 -5.42 6.74 7.00
CA GLU A 35 -6.76 6.30 6.58
C GLU A 35 -6.72 5.59 5.23
N ALA A 36 -6.06 6.20 4.23
CA ALA A 36 -5.93 5.60 2.90
C ALA A 36 -5.09 4.31 2.91
N GLN A 37 -4.02 4.25 3.71
CA GLN A 37 -3.23 3.04 3.90
C GLN A 37 -4.07 1.88 4.45
N ALA A 38 -4.94 2.14 5.43
CA ALA A 38 -5.87 1.14 5.96
C ALA A 38 -6.86 0.67 4.88
N THR A 39 -7.44 1.58 4.10
CA THR A 39 -8.32 1.23 2.97
C THR A 39 -7.60 0.37 1.93
N ILE A 40 -6.40 0.76 1.49
CA ILE A 40 -5.60 0.01 0.53
C ILE A 40 -5.31 -1.40 1.06
N TYR A 41 -4.92 -1.51 2.33
CA TYR A 41 -4.68 -2.82 2.95
C TYR A 41 -5.92 -3.72 2.90
N HIS A 42 -7.10 -3.21 3.25
CA HIS A 42 -8.34 -3.99 3.19
C HIS A 42 -8.72 -4.41 1.77
N VAL A 43 -8.58 -3.52 0.78
CA VAL A 43 -8.82 -3.85 -0.63
C VAL A 43 -7.83 -4.91 -1.12
N LEU A 44 -6.57 -4.83 -0.72
CA LEU A 44 -5.57 -5.85 -1.06
C LEU A 44 -5.95 -7.21 -0.50
N LEU A 45 -6.41 -7.29 0.76
CA LEU A 45 -6.89 -8.53 1.36
C LEU A 45 -8.08 -9.13 0.60
N GLU A 46 -9.04 -8.30 0.18
CA GLU A 46 -10.16 -8.76 -0.65
C GLU A 46 -9.67 -9.28 -2.00
N ALA A 47 -8.76 -8.57 -2.66
CA ALA A 47 -8.23 -8.93 -3.97
C ALA A 47 -7.40 -10.23 -3.95
N VAL A 48 -6.68 -10.52 -2.86
CA VAL A 48 -5.90 -11.77 -2.74
C VAL A 48 -6.74 -12.95 -2.21
N GLY A 49 -7.97 -12.70 -1.78
CA GLY A 49 -8.78 -13.65 -0.99
C GLY A 49 -8.50 -13.48 0.49
N SER A 50 -9.56 -13.40 1.31
CA SER A 50 -9.40 -13.23 2.76
C SER A 50 -8.53 -14.37 3.35
N PRO A 51 -7.71 -14.14 4.39
CA PRO A 51 -6.84 -15.17 4.98
C PRO A 51 -7.55 -16.47 5.42
N HIS A 52 -8.87 -16.45 5.53
CA HIS A 52 -9.71 -17.62 5.86
C HIS A 52 -10.18 -18.43 4.64
N GLU A 53 -10.03 -17.91 3.43
CA GLU A 53 -10.44 -18.56 2.16
C GLU A 53 -9.25 -19.02 1.31
N ILE A 54 -8.03 -18.57 1.62
CA ILE A 54 -6.80 -19.10 0.99
C ILE A 54 -6.45 -20.43 1.68
N ARG A 55 -7.03 -21.53 1.20
CA ARG A 55 -6.60 -22.91 1.47
C ARG A 55 -6.15 -23.59 0.18
#